data_AF-H8MNX5-F1
#
_entry.id   AF-H8MNX5-F1
#
_cell.length_a   1.000
_cell.length_b   1.000
_cell.length_c   1.000
_cell.angle_alpha   90.00
_cell.angle_beta   90.00
_cell.angle_gamma   90.00
#
_symmetry.space_group_name_H-M   'P 1'
#
loop_
_entity.id
_entity.type
_entity.pdbx_description
1 polymer ?
#
loop_
_entity_poly.entity_id
_entity_poly.type
_entity_poly.pdbx_seq_one_letter_code
_entity_poly.pdbx_strand_id
1 'polypeptide(L)'
;MSLRRNLLTLAVLSSALLSGCALRPRYNEVIQANGATSLQEGQLVVLRVTDAATGQPVKGAKVLGGEYRNHINATTDENGEFSLKLDPGLVKENPLVEVVLPKGVSRYKLQVVPSGEAPAPEGAPIAPPAESAVEPSTTPATPGAPSETAAPAASETAK
;
A
#
# COMPACT_ATOMS: atom_id res chain seq x y z
N MET A 1 -29.42 46.86 -13.65
CA MET A 1 -28.19 46.16 -13.21
C MET A 1 -27.15 46.29 -14.32
N SER A 2 -25.93 46.73 -13.99
CA SER A 2 -24.91 47.15 -14.98
C SER A 2 -24.35 45.98 -15.77
N LEU A 3 -24.20 46.15 -17.10
CA LEU A 3 -23.58 45.18 -18.02
C LEU A 3 -22.20 44.68 -17.51
N ARG A 4 -21.45 45.58 -16.87
CA ARG A 4 -20.14 45.27 -16.28
C ARG A 4 -20.23 44.26 -15.13
N ARG A 5 -21.31 44.33 -14.34
CA ARG A 5 -21.55 43.43 -13.20
C ARG A 5 -21.92 42.03 -13.68
N ASN A 6 -22.70 41.93 -14.77
CA ASN A 6 -23.05 40.66 -15.41
C ASN A 6 -21.85 39.99 -16.10
N LEU A 7 -20.99 40.76 -16.76
CA LEU A 7 -19.75 40.23 -17.35
C LEU A 7 -18.78 39.70 -16.28
N LEU A 8 -18.67 40.38 -15.15
CA LEU A 8 -17.78 39.98 -14.05
C LEU A 8 -18.28 38.70 -13.37
N THR A 9 -19.58 38.55 -13.12
CA THR A 9 -20.14 37.29 -12.61
C THR A 9 -19.99 36.15 -13.60
N LEU A 10 -20.17 36.40 -14.90
CA LEU A 10 -20.01 35.37 -15.93
C LEU A 10 -18.55 34.93 -16.06
N ALA A 11 -17.60 35.85 -15.96
CA ALA A 11 -16.17 35.53 -15.91
C ALA A 11 -15.81 34.71 -14.67
N VAL A 12 -16.27 35.12 -13.47
CA VAL A 12 -16.00 34.39 -12.23
C VAL A 12 -16.61 32.98 -12.24
N LEU A 13 -17.84 32.82 -12.74
CA LEU A 13 -18.45 31.50 -12.90
C LEU A 13 -17.63 30.65 -13.88
N SER A 14 -17.27 31.21 -15.03
CA SER A 14 -16.50 30.50 -16.06
C SER A 14 -15.14 30.03 -15.52
N SER A 15 -14.41 30.90 -14.82
CA SER A 15 -13.12 30.56 -14.21
C SER A 15 -13.27 29.47 -13.13
N ALA A 16 -14.34 29.49 -12.33
CA ALA A 16 -14.62 28.45 -11.34
C ALA A 16 -14.95 27.10 -11.99
N LEU A 17 -15.72 27.08 -13.09
CA LEU A 17 -16.03 25.85 -13.82
C LEU A 17 -14.78 25.26 -14.51
N LEU A 18 -13.93 26.08 -15.13
CA LEU A 18 -12.69 25.61 -15.75
C LEU A 18 -11.67 25.08 -14.72
N SER A 19 -11.63 25.67 -13.52
CA SER A 19 -10.74 25.21 -12.44
C SER A 19 -11.10 23.82 -11.93
N GLY A 20 -12.37 23.39 -12.01
CA GLY A 20 -12.80 22.07 -11.51
C GLY A 20 -12.28 20.89 -12.33
N CYS A 21 -12.03 21.08 -13.62
CA CYS A 21 -11.51 20.02 -14.50
C CYS A 21 -9.99 19.82 -14.39
N ALA A 22 -9.27 20.75 -13.76
CA ALA A 22 -7.82 20.70 -13.60
C ALA A 22 -7.35 19.92 -12.35
N LEU A 23 -8.25 19.43 -11.50
CA LEU A 23 -7.89 18.76 -10.26
C LEU A 23 -7.61 17.26 -10.40
N ARG A 24 -7.61 16.70 -11.63
CA ARG A 24 -7.20 15.31 -11.83
C ARG A 24 -5.67 15.25 -11.82
N PRO A 25 -5.05 14.59 -10.83
CA PRO A 25 -3.61 14.47 -10.79
C PRO A 25 -3.13 13.63 -11.97
N ARG A 26 -1.96 13.98 -12.50
CA ARG A 26 -1.30 13.13 -13.50
C ARG A 26 -0.59 11.96 -12.84
N TYR A 27 -0.29 10.92 -13.60
CA TYR A 27 0.44 9.75 -13.12
C TYR A 27 1.73 10.12 -12.38
N ASN A 28 2.54 11.03 -12.96
CA ASN A 28 3.78 11.49 -12.36
C ASN A 28 3.56 12.27 -11.05
N GLU A 29 2.45 12.99 -10.93
CA GLU A 29 2.11 13.71 -9.70
C GLU A 29 1.68 12.75 -8.60
N VAL A 30 0.93 11.70 -8.92
CA VAL A 30 0.51 10.68 -7.94
C VAL A 30 1.73 9.99 -7.31
N ILE A 31 2.73 9.67 -8.14
CA ILE A 31 3.96 8.99 -7.68
C ILE A 31 4.93 9.96 -6.99
N GLN A 32 5.04 11.23 -7.44
CA GLN A 32 5.97 12.21 -6.88
C GLN A 32 5.46 12.91 -5.62
N ALA A 33 4.17 13.27 -5.56
CA ALA A 33 3.58 14.05 -4.45
C ALA A 33 3.61 13.31 -3.10
N ASN A 34 3.96 12.03 -3.13
CA ASN A 34 3.93 11.14 -1.99
C ASN A 34 5.32 10.64 -1.55
N GLY A 35 6.37 11.42 -1.83
CA GLY A 35 7.70 11.21 -1.25
C GLY A 35 8.55 10.14 -1.94
N ALA A 36 8.12 9.67 -3.09
CA ALA A 36 8.79 8.61 -3.82
C ALA A 36 9.80 9.20 -4.83
N THR A 37 10.77 9.97 -4.32
CA THR A 37 11.82 10.66 -5.10
C THR A 37 12.78 9.71 -5.83
N SER A 38 12.68 8.39 -5.59
CA SER A 38 13.53 7.37 -6.19
C SER A 38 12.74 6.10 -6.53
N LEU A 39 11.57 6.24 -7.15
CA LEU A 39 10.89 5.07 -7.71
C LEU A 39 11.57 4.63 -9.00
N GLN A 40 11.95 3.36 -9.05
CA GLN A 40 12.58 2.75 -10.21
C GLN A 40 11.51 2.24 -11.18
N GLU A 41 11.79 2.30 -12.48
CA GLU A 41 10.93 1.68 -13.49
C GLU A 41 10.74 0.20 -13.18
N GLY A 42 9.51 -0.30 -13.27
CA GLY A 42 9.16 -1.67 -12.92
C GLY A 42 8.99 -1.95 -11.43
N GLN A 43 9.23 -0.99 -10.53
CA GLN A 43 9.02 -1.14 -9.09
C GLN A 43 7.53 -1.25 -8.74
N LEU A 44 7.21 -2.12 -7.79
CA LEU A 44 5.86 -2.24 -7.23
C LEU A 44 5.68 -1.22 -6.10
N VAL A 45 4.71 -0.34 -6.26
CA VAL A 45 4.36 0.72 -5.29
C VAL A 45 2.96 0.46 -4.77
N VAL A 46 2.79 0.53 -3.45
CA VAL A 46 1.47 0.50 -2.84
C VAL A 46 0.98 1.94 -2.64
N LEU A 47 -0.25 2.21 -3.04
CA LEU A 47 -0.90 3.49 -2.90
C LEU A 47 -2.17 3.31 -2.06
N ARG A 48 -2.39 4.20 -1.10
CA ARG A 48 -3.59 4.25 -0.28
C ARG A 48 -4.46 5.44 -0.67
N VAL A 49 -5.74 5.19 -0.90
CA VAL A 49 -6.77 6.21 -1.10
C VAL A 49 -7.41 6.49 0.26
N THR A 50 -7.31 7.73 0.73
CA THR A 50 -7.97 8.20 1.96
C THR A 50 -8.98 9.29 1.67
N ASP A 51 -10.08 9.32 2.42
CA ASP A 51 -11.06 10.39 2.36
C ASP A 51 -10.42 11.69 2.88
N ALA A 52 -10.50 12.77 2.10
CA ALA A 52 -9.83 14.01 2.45
C ALA A 52 -10.47 14.75 3.66
N ALA A 53 -11.73 14.45 3.99
CA ALA A 53 -12.48 15.05 5.09
C ALA A 53 -12.31 14.27 6.39
N THR A 54 -12.34 12.93 6.34
CA THR A 54 -12.27 12.08 7.54
C THR A 54 -10.89 11.46 7.78
N GLY A 55 -10.03 11.43 6.76
CA GLY A 55 -8.75 10.73 6.79
C GLY A 55 -8.87 9.20 6.72
N GLN A 56 -10.08 8.66 6.61
CA GLN A 56 -10.31 7.21 6.62
C GLN A 56 -9.95 6.58 5.27
N PRO A 57 -9.48 5.32 5.25
CA PRO A 57 -9.24 4.60 4.00
C PRO A 57 -10.53 4.38 3.23
N VAL A 58 -10.46 4.53 1.90
CA VAL A 58 -11.61 4.39 1.01
C VAL A 58 -11.61 3.01 0.37
N LYS A 59 -12.47 2.12 0.86
CA LYS A 59 -12.67 0.78 0.28
C LYS A 59 -13.44 0.81 -1.03
N GLY A 60 -12.98 0.08 -2.04
CA GLY A 60 -13.69 -0.11 -3.30
C GLY A 60 -13.69 1.09 -4.26
N ALA A 61 -12.77 2.04 -4.07
CA ALA A 61 -12.52 3.09 -5.05
C ALA A 61 -11.85 2.48 -6.29
N LYS A 62 -12.31 2.87 -7.48
CA LYS A 62 -11.69 2.43 -8.73
C LYS A 62 -10.70 3.48 -9.20
N VAL A 63 -9.46 3.07 -9.42
CA VAL A 63 -8.38 3.90 -9.94
C VAL A 63 -8.15 3.51 -11.40
N LEU A 64 -8.37 4.47 -12.28
CA LEU A 64 -8.24 4.38 -13.72
C LEU A 64 -7.16 5.36 -14.19
N GLY A 65 -6.39 5.00 -15.19
CA GLY A 65 -5.43 5.92 -15.80
C GLY A 65 -4.78 5.33 -17.05
N GLY A 66 -4.15 6.16 -17.87
CA GLY A 66 -3.51 5.71 -19.11
C GLY A 66 -4.39 5.74 -20.35
N GLU A 67 -3.75 5.73 -21.52
CA GLU A 67 -4.38 5.76 -22.83
C GLU A 67 -3.94 4.54 -23.67
N TYR A 68 -4.88 3.98 -24.44
CA TYR A 68 -4.67 2.85 -25.35
C TYR A 68 -3.98 1.61 -24.73
N ARG A 69 -2.65 1.51 -24.88
CA ARG A 69 -1.87 0.29 -24.58
C ARG A 69 -1.41 0.23 -23.13
N ASN A 70 -1.15 1.38 -22.53
CA ASN A 70 -0.71 1.48 -21.16
C ASN A 70 -1.89 2.01 -20.36
N HIS A 71 -2.57 1.14 -19.63
CA HIS A 71 -3.65 1.57 -18.73
C HIS A 71 -3.52 0.93 -17.36
N ILE A 72 -4.05 1.65 -16.38
CA ILE A 72 -4.17 1.26 -14.99
C ILE A 72 -5.64 1.01 -14.75
N ASN A 73 -5.96 -0.15 -14.19
CA ASN A 73 -7.27 -0.43 -13.67
C ASN A 73 -7.09 -1.20 -12.36
N ALA A 74 -7.23 -0.48 -11.25
CA ALA A 74 -7.09 -1.03 -9.92
C ALA A 74 -8.32 -0.68 -9.08
N THR A 75 -8.66 -1.55 -8.13
CA THR A 75 -9.70 -1.29 -7.14
C THR A 75 -9.06 -1.35 -5.77
N THR A 76 -9.37 -0.40 -4.90
CA THR A 76 -8.83 -0.37 -3.54
C THR A 76 -9.44 -1.45 -2.65
N ASP A 77 -8.60 -2.02 -1.79
CA ASP A 77 -8.98 -3.03 -0.81
C ASP A 77 -9.65 -2.42 0.45
N GLU A 78 -9.79 -3.22 1.51
CA GLU A 78 -10.40 -2.79 2.79
C GLU A 78 -9.61 -1.69 3.50
N ASN A 79 -8.29 -1.65 3.32
CA ASN A 79 -7.40 -0.63 3.84
C ASN A 79 -7.31 0.58 2.90
N GLY A 80 -8.11 0.60 1.82
CA GLY A 80 -8.06 1.63 0.79
C GLY A 80 -6.81 1.54 -0.07
N GLU A 81 -6.10 0.42 -0.06
CA GLU A 81 -4.82 0.24 -0.72
C GLU A 81 -4.96 -0.42 -2.08
N PHE A 82 -4.06 -0.08 -3.00
CA PHE A 82 -3.89 -0.76 -4.27
C PHE A 82 -2.41 -0.81 -4.64
N SER A 83 -2.00 -1.92 -5.24
CA SER A 83 -0.64 -2.08 -5.75
C SER A 83 -0.58 -1.67 -7.22
N LEU A 84 0.40 -0.85 -7.55
CA LEU A 84 0.65 -0.35 -8.89
C LEU A 84 2.11 -0.67 -9.27
N LYS A 85 2.28 -1.37 -10.39
CA LYS A 85 3.60 -1.56 -10.98
C LYS A 85 3.94 -0.33 -11.82
N LEU A 86 5.09 0.28 -11.54
CA LEU A 86 5.56 1.43 -12.31
C LEU A 86 5.88 1.02 -13.74
N ASP A 87 5.03 1.39 -14.67
CA ASP A 87 5.28 1.14 -16.10
C ASP A 87 5.99 2.36 -16.72
N PRO A 88 7.14 2.17 -17.39
CA PRO A 88 7.85 3.28 -18.03
C PRO A 88 7.03 3.96 -19.14
N GLY A 89 6.11 3.23 -19.78
CA GLY A 89 5.14 3.78 -20.72
C GLY A 89 4.20 4.77 -20.06
N LEU A 90 3.64 4.44 -18.89
CA LEU A 90 2.78 5.35 -18.11
C LEU A 90 3.54 6.56 -17.57
N VAL A 91 4.79 6.40 -17.13
CA VAL A 91 5.65 7.50 -16.68
C VAL A 91 5.92 8.49 -17.82
N LYS A 92 6.22 7.96 -19.02
CA LYS A 92 6.52 8.75 -20.21
C LYS A 92 5.30 9.45 -20.79
N GLU A 93 4.18 8.74 -20.88
CA GLU A 93 2.91 9.26 -21.40
C GLU A 93 2.27 10.25 -20.43
N ASN A 94 2.51 10.05 -19.13
CA ASN A 94 2.00 10.86 -18.03
C ASN A 94 0.49 11.17 -18.17
N PRO A 95 -0.36 10.12 -18.21
CA PRO A 95 -1.79 10.24 -18.39
C PRO A 95 -2.46 10.80 -17.13
N LEU A 96 -3.72 11.24 -17.27
CA LEU A 96 -4.55 11.61 -16.13
C LEU A 96 -4.95 10.37 -15.33
N VAL A 97 -4.94 10.49 -14.01
CA VAL A 97 -5.46 9.48 -13.09
C VAL A 97 -6.87 9.88 -12.64
N GLU A 98 -7.81 8.99 -12.89
CA GLU A 98 -9.21 9.11 -12.47
C GLU A 98 -9.48 8.16 -11.31
N VAL A 99 -9.94 8.72 -10.19
CA VAL A 99 -10.39 7.94 -9.03
C VAL A 99 -11.90 8.04 -8.95
N VAL A 100 -12.59 6.95 -9.27
CA VAL A 100 -14.03 6.81 -9.11
C VAL A 100 -14.31 6.41 -7.67
N LEU A 101 -14.87 7.34 -6.91
CA LEU A 101 -15.18 7.15 -5.50
C LEU A 101 -16.50 6.39 -5.30
N PRO A 102 -16.59 5.53 -4.28
CA PRO A 102 -17.84 4.90 -3.86
C PRO A 102 -18.79 5.93 -3.23
N LYS A 103 -20.06 5.54 -3.07
CA LYS A 103 -21.08 6.39 -2.45
C LYS A 103 -20.66 6.76 -1.01
N GLY A 104 -20.81 8.04 -0.67
CA GLY A 104 -20.47 8.55 0.67
C GLY A 104 -19.13 9.26 0.76
N VAL A 105 -18.25 9.13 -0.26
CA VAL A 105 -16.96 9.83 -0.33
C VAL A 105 -16.99 10.86 -1.45
N SER A 106 -16.70 12.12 -1.12
CA SER A 106 -16.74 13.23 -2.09
C SER A 106 -15.36 13.78 -2.46
N ARG A 107 -14.34 13.53 -1.63
CA ARG A 107 -12.97 14.00 -1.82
C ARG A 107 -12.00 12.94 -1.36
N TYR A 108 -10.87 12.84 -2.03
CA TYR A 108 -9.84 11.86 -1.71
C TYR A 108 -8.44 12.48 -1.72
N LYS A 109 -7.51 11.79 -1.06
CA LYS A 109 -6.07 11.98 -1.16
C LYS A 109 -5.42 10.64 -1.44
N LEU A 110 -4.37 10.66 -2.26
CA LEU A 110 -3.53 9.49 -2.52
C LEU A 110 -2.29 9.60 -1.65
N GLN A 111 -1.94 8.53 -0.95
CA GLN A 111 -0.72 8.40 -0.15
C GLN A 111 0.10 7.24 -0.71
N VAL A 112 1.42 7.40 -0.91
CA VAL A 112 2.29 6.27 -1.23
C VAL A 112 2.64 5.57 0.07
N VAL A 113 2.36 4.28 0.12
CA VAL A 113 2.85 3.38 1.15
C VAL A 113 4.05 2.68 0.53
N PRO A 114 5.30 3.04 0.89
CA PRO A 114 6.46 2.33 0.37
C PRO A 114 6.35 0.86 0.78
N SER A 115 6.43 -0.03 -0.21
CA SER A 115 6.44 -1.48 -0.06
C SER A 115 7.55 -1.88 0.91
N GLY A 116 7.20 -2.02 2.19
CA GLY A 116 8.12 -2.15 3.32
C GLY A 116 7.39 -2.07 4.65
N GLU A 117 6.31 -1.29 4.72
CA GLU A 117 5.34 -1.36 5.81
C GLU A 117 4.13 -2.16 5.32
N ALA A 118 4.20 -3.49 5.47
CA ALA A 118 2.97 -4.28 5.47
C ALA A 118 2.02 -3.68 6.51
N PRO A 119 0.71 -3.55 6.25
CA PRO A 119 -0.22 -3.18 7.30
C PRO A 119 0.02 -4.12 8.47
N ALA A 120 0.40 -3.56 9.62
CA ALA A 120 0.45 -4.29 10.86
C ALA A 120 -0.88 -5.06 10.94
N PRO A 121 -0.88 -6.39 11.05
CA PRO A 121 -2.10 -7.16 11.12
C PRO A 121 -2.87 -6.67 12.34
N GLU A 122 -3.90 -5.87 12.11
CA GLU A 122 -4.92 -5.53 13.08
C GLU A 122 -5.67 -6.82 13.38
N GLY A 123 -5.11 -7.59 14.32
CA GLY A 123 -5.50 -8.97 14.55
C GLY A 123 -4.51 -9.81 15.38
N ALA A 124 -3.42 -9.25 15.89
CA ALA A 124 -2.71 -9.89 17.00
C ALA A 124 -3.48 -9.60 18.30
N PRO A 125 -4.05 -10.61 19.00
CA PRO A 125 -4.63 -10.39 20.31
C PRO A 125 -3.57 -9.73 21.18
N ILE A 126 -3.98 -8.68 21.89
CA ILE A 126 -3.22 -8.03 22.94
C ILE A 126 -2.83 -9.12 23.94
N ALA A 127 -1.64 -9.68 23.79
CA ALA A 127 -1.00 -10.45 24.84
C ALA A 127 -0.63 -9.42 25.93
N PRO A 128 -1.14 -9.56 27.16
CA PRO A 128 -0.69 -8.71 28.26
C PRO A 128 0.82 -8.86 28.49
N PRO A 129 1.46 -7.87 29.13
CA PRO A 129 2.91 -7.68 29.13
C PRO A 129 3.64 -8.87 29.75
N ALA A 130 4.85 -9.13 29.29
CA ALA A 130 5.76 -10.13 29.82
C ALA A 130 5.84 -10.07 31.36
N GLU A 131 5.36 -11.12 32.00
CA GLU A 131 5.63 -11.39 33.41
C GLU A 131 6.48 -12.66 33.49
N SER A 132 7.73 -12.45 33.90
CA SER A 132 8.71 -13.47 34.23
C SER A 132 8.16 -14.52 35.19
N ALA A 133 8.23 -15.79 34.81
CA ALA A 133 8.20 -16.93 35.73
C ALA A 133 8.82 -18.14 35.00
N VAL A 134 10.15 -18.25 35.00
CA VAL A 134 10.87 -19.20 35.86
C VAL A 134 10.16 -20.56 35.88
N GLU A 135 10.63 -21.47 35.03
CA GLU A 135 10.29 -22.89 35.08
C GLU A 135 10.56 -23.45 36.49
N PRO A 136 9.59 -24.13 37.11
CA PRO A 136 9.90 -25.04 38.20
C PRO A 136 9.26 -26.39 37.93
N SER A 137 10.06 -27.38 37.56
CA SER A 137 9.79 -28.78 37.91
C SER A 137 11.09 -29.58 37.86
N THR A 138 11.87 -29.39 38.92
CA THR A 138 12.62 -30.44 39.60
C THR A 138 11.65 -31.62 39.90
N THR A 139 11.95 -32.92 39.94
CA THR A 139 13.11 -33.67 40.45
C THR A 139 12.82 -35.20 40.20
N PRO A 140 13.57 -36.20 40.73
CA PRO A 140 14.41 -37.12 39.95
C PRO A 140 14.03 -38.63 40.09
N ALA A 141 14.71 -39.51 39.35
CA ALA A 141 14.99 -40.87 39.81
C ALA A 141 16.25 -41.45 39.15
N THR A 142 17.25 -41.73 39.99
CA THR A 142 18.53 -42.46 39.81
C THR A 142 18.37 -43.83 40.51
N PRO A 143 19.27 -44.87 40.47
CA PRO A 143 20.45 -45.22 39.65
C PRO A 143 20.41 -46.66 39.05
N GLY A 144 21.36 -46.99 38.15
CA GLY A 144 21.77 -48.39 37.88
C GLY A 144 22.85 -48.51 36.81
N ALA A 145 24.07 -48.88 37.21
CA ALA A 145 25.28 -49.03 36.41
C ALA A 145 25.33 -50.38 35.62
N PRO A 146 26.48 -50.79 35.04
CA PRO A 146 27.12 -50.37 33.79
C PRO A 146 27.24 -51.57 32.80
N SER A 147 28.16 -51.50 31.82
CA SER A 147 28.53 -52.50 30.79
C SER A 147 27.83 -52.26 29.43
N GLU A 148 28.47 -52.42 28.27
CA GLU A 148 29.68 -53.12 27.90
C GLU A 148 30.20 -52.61 26.55
N THR A 149 31.52 -52.58 26.42
CA THR A 149 32.34 -52.54 25.20
C THR A 149 31.82 -53.40 24.03
N ALA A 150 31.84 -52.86 22.79
CA ALA A 150 32.34 -53.55 21.59
C ALA A 150 32.28 -52.66 20.32
N ALA A 151 33.45 -52.19 19.86
CA ALA A 151 33.82 -52.27 18.44
C ALA A 151 34.36 -53.72 18.20
N PRO A 152 34.38 -54.34 16.99
CA PRO A 152 34.94 -53.73 15.76
C PRO A 152 34.36 -54.25 14.40
N ALA A 153 34.97 -53.77 13.31
CA ALA A 153 35.15 -54.44 12.00
C ALA A 153 33.90 -54.64 11.11
N ALA A 154 33.92 -54.60 9.78
CA ALA A 154 34.92 -54.39 8.74
C ALA A 154 34.14 -54.09 7.43
N SER A 155 34.61 -53.15 6.61
CA SER A 155 35.10 -53.32 5.22
C SER A 155 34.09 -53.70 4.13
N GLU A 156 33.89 -52.78 3.17
CA GLU A 156 33.71 -52.94 1.70
C GLU A 156 33.39 -51.51 1.16
N THR A 157 33.87 -50.95 0.05
CA THR A 157 34.67 -51.41 -1.10
C THR A 157 35.10 -50.15 -1.91
N ALA A 158 36.29 -50.25 -2.55
CA ALA A 158 36.79 -49.53 -3.73
C ALA A 158 37.17 -48.03 -3.65
N LYS A 159 38.48 -47.75 -3.66
CA LYS A 159 39.22 -47.37 -4.89
C LYS A 159 40.73 -47.55 -4.73
#